data_AF-A0A7V3TWG1-F1
#
_entry.id   AF-A0A7V3TWG1-F1
#
_cell.length_a   1.000
_cell.length_b   1.000
_cell.length_c   1.000
_cell.angle_alpha   90.00
_cell.angle_beta   90.00
_cell.angle_gamma   90.00
#
_symmetry.space_group_name_H-M   'P 1'
#
loop_
_entity.id
_entity.type
_entity.pdbx_description
1 polymer ?
#
loop_
_entity_poly.entity_id
_entity_poly.type
_entity_poly.pdbx_seq_one_letter_code
_entity_poly.pdbx_strand_id
1 'polypeptide(L)'
;MVLEHVRTWTLVFGVGVVVGIVAARFWPQTPAHAVATDRGQNFAICTGPVDAGVEAFFFLDFLTGQLKGAVLSNQTRNFQTVYEANVFADLTTVIQAKNAEIAQANAQLRRTGAPPRPEIQIPQSPNYLMVTGVADIRRGPSVGVRPGQTMLYVAETNTGIVLVYMVPWSPERHSANQPFATPLQLWAAEQFSSVVLRTE
;
A
#
# COMPACT_ATOMS: atom_id res chain seq x y z
N MET A 1 0.88 -41.72 -51.23
CA MET A 1 1.58 -40.40 -51.13
C MET A 1 0.90 -39.44 -50.15
N VAL A 2 -0.44 -39.32 -50.12
CA VAL A 2 -1.17 -38.41 -49.18
C VAL A 2 -1.05 -38.82 -47.69
N LEU A 3 -1.08 -40.12 -47.38
CA LEU A 3 -1.00 -40.61 -45.98
C LEU A 3 0.34 -40.29 -45.28
N GLU A 4 1.46 -40.29 -46.02
CA GLU A 4 2.77 -39.99 -45.43
C GLU A 4 2.91 -38.51 -45.08
N HIS A 5 2.32 -37.63 -45.88
CA HIS A 5 2.27 -36.20 -45.59
C HIS A 5 1.50 -35.93 -44.29
N VAL A 6 0.30 -36.50 -44.14
CA VAL A 6 -0.52 -36.33 -42.92
C VAL A 6 0.20 -36.83 -41.67
N ARG A 7 0.97 -37.92 -41.77
CA ARG A 7 1.73 -38.50 -40.64
C ARG A 7 2.92 -37.62 -40.23
N THR A 8 3.56 -36.94 -41.17
CA THR A 8 4.66 -36.00 -40.86
C THR A 8 4.13 -34.72 -40.21
N TRP A 9 2.99 -34.18 -40.68
CA TRP A 9 2.39 -32.99 -40.09
C TRP A 9 1.89 -33.21 -38.66
N THR A 10 1.31 -34.38 -38.35
CA THR A 10 0.88 -34.71 -36.98
C THR A 10 2.06 -34.90 -36.02
N LEU A 11 3.17 -35.49 -36.48
CA LEU A 11 4.39 -35.62 -35.67
C LEU A 11 5.01 -34.26 -35.36
N VAL A 12 5.10 -33.36 -36.34
CA VAL A 12 5.62 -31.99 -36.13
C VAL A 12 4.74 -31.22 -35.14
N PHE A 13 3.41 -31.34 -35.26
CA PHE A 13 2.48 -30.70 -34.33
C PHE A 13 2.62 -31.26 -32.90
N GLY A 14 2.72 -32.59 -32.77
CA GLY A 14 2.92 -33.25 -31.47
C GLY A 14 4.21 -32.81 -30.77
N VAL A 15 5.31 -32.72 -31.53
CA VAL A 15 6.59 -32.20 -31.01
C VAL A 15 6.45 -30.74 -30.58
N GLY A 16 5.78 -29.90 -31.38
CA GLY A 16 5.53 -28.50 -31.06
C GLY A 16 4.76 -28.32 -29.73
N VAL A 17 3.72 -29.12 -29.50
CA VAL A 17 2.94 -29.09 -28.25
C VAL A 17 3.80 -29.49 -27.05
N VAL A 18 4.60 -30.56 -27.16
CA VAL A 18 5.49 -31.02 -26.08
C VAL A 18 6.55 -29.96 -25.75
N VAL A 19 7.17 -29.36 -26.77
CA VAL A 19 8.15 -28.28 -26.58
C VAL A 19 7.49 -27.07 -25.93
N GLY A 20 6.27 -26.69 -26.34
CA GLY A 20 5.52 -25.61 -25.72
C GLY A 20 5.23 -25.83 -24.23
N ILE A 21 4.82 -27.04 -23.85
CA ILE A 21 4.55 -27.40 -22.45
C ILE A 21 5.84 -27.36 -21.60
N VAL A 22 6.96 -27.85 -22.15
CA VAL A 22 8.24 -27.83 -21.46
C VAL A 22 8.77 -26.40 -21.32
N ALA A 23 8.68 -25.59 -22.38
CA ALA A 23 9.08 -24.18 -22.34
C ALA A 23 8.26 -23.37 -21.33
N ALA A 24 6.96 -23.66 -21.19
CA ALA A 24 6.10 -23.02 -20.20
C ALA A 24 6.54 -23.27 -18.74
N ARG A 25 7.24 -24.39 -18.45
CA ARG A 25 7.80 -24.69 -17.11
C ARG A 25 8.98 -23.79 -16.74
N PHE A 26 9.70 -23.28 -17.73
CA PHE A 26 10.82 -22.35 -17.53
C PHE A 26 10.37 -20.89 -17.55
N TRP A 27 9.08 -20.63 -17.76
CA TRP A 27 8.54 -19.28 -17.69
C TRP A 27 8.49 -18.81 -16.23
N PRO A 28 9.07 -17.65 -15.90
CA PRO A 28 8.95 -17.07 -14.57
C PRO A 28 7.47 -16.93 -14.20
N GLN A 29 7.03 -17.67 -13.19
CA GLN A 29 5.69 -17.49 -12.63
C GLN A 29 5.77 -16.27 -11.70
N THR A 30 5.11 -15.18 -12.09
CA THR A 30 4.89 -14.07 -11.17
C THR A 30 3.57 -14.36 -10.46
N PRO A 31 3.56 -14.76 -9.17
CA PRO A 31 2.32 -14.92 -8.44
C PRO A 31 1.55 -13.60 -8.46
N ALA A 32 0.34 -13.62 -9.02
CA ALA A 32 -0.57 -12.50 -8.95
C ALA A 32 -1.12 -12.45 -7.52
N HIS A 33 -0.57 -11.55 -6.69
CA HIS A 33 -1.11 -11.27 -5.38
C HIS A 33 -2.39 -10.44 -5.56
N ALA A 34 -3.54 -11.02 -5.22
CA ALA A 34 -4.79 -10.27 -5.18
C ALA A 34 -4.79 -9.41 -3.92
N VAL A 35 -4.69 -8.10 -4.08
CA VAL A 35 -5.03 -7.15 -3.01
C VAL A 35 -6.53 -6.94 -3.05
N ALA A 36 -7.20 -7.16 -1.93
CA ALA A 36 -8.61 -6.82 -1.80
C ALA A 36 -8.73 -5.55 -0.96
N THR A 37 -9.59 -4.64 -1.39
CA THR A 37 -10.01 -3.47 -0.60
C THR A 37 -11.52 -3.49 -0.55
N ASP A 38 -12.09 -3.35 0.64
CA ASP A 38 -13.52 -3.13 0.82
C ASP A 38 -13.75 -2.01 1.84
N ARG A 39 -14.87 -1.29 1.68
CA ARG A 39 -15.18 -0.11 2.48
C ARG A 39 -16.63 -0.14 2.95
N GLY A 40 -16.80 -0.03 4.26
CA GLY A 40 -18.07 0.25 4.89
C GLY A 40 -18.32 1.75 5.10
N GLN A 41 -19.36 2.08 5.86
CA GLN A 41 -19.66 3.48 6.18
C GLN A 41 -18.66 4.08 7.17
N ASN A 42 -18.17 3.29 8.12
CA ASN A 42 -17.38 3.79 9.26
C ASN A 42 -15.94 3.24 9.27
N PHE A 43 -15.60 2.34 8.36
CA PHE A 43 -14.28 1.76 8.29
C PHE A 43 -13.95 1.26 6.89
N ALA A 44 -12.67 1.05 6.63
CA ALA A 44 -12.18 0.34 5.46
C ALA A 44 -11.28 -0.83 5.87
N ILE A 45 -11.26 -1.86 5.03
CA ILE A 45 -10.33 -2.97 5.15
C ILE A 45 -9.56 -3.15 3.86
N CYS A 46 -8.32 -3.63 3.97
CA CYS A 46 -7.59 -4.10 2.80
C CYS A 46 -6.58 -5.18 3.18
N THR A 47 -6.11 -5.91 2.18
CA THR A 47 -5.03 -6.87 2.33
C THR A 47 -3.84 -6.49 1.46
N GLY A 48 -2.63 -6.87 1.86
CA GLY A 48 -1.44 -6.62 1.05
C GLY A 48 -0.27 -7.56 1.37
N PRO A 49 0.50 -7.99 0.35
CA PRO A 49 1.65 -8.87 0.54
C PRO A 49 2.74 -8.18 1.37
N VAL A 50 3.18 -8.81 2.45
CA VAL A 50 4.31 -8.33 3.26
C VAL A 50 5.60 -9.03 2.85
N ASP A 51 5.51 -10.31 2.49
CA ASP A 51 6.61 -11.13 1.98
C ASP A 51 6.06 -12.22 1.04
N ALA A 52 6.96 -13.01 0.46
CA ALA A 52 6.58 -14.13 -0.38
C ALA A 52 5.63 -15.11 0.35
N GLY A 53 4.37 -15.15 -0.08
CA GLY A 53 3.33 -16.01 0.52
C GLY A 53 2.81 -15.53 1.88
N VAL A 54 3.14 -14.31 2.30
CA VAL A 54 2.70 -13.73 3.57
C VAL A 54 1.93 -12.44 3.31
N GLU A 55 0.70 -12.38 3.83
CA GLU A 55 -0.21 -11.25 3.65
C GLU A 55 -0.56 -10.60 4.98
N ALA A 56 -0.63 -9.27 5.00
CA ALA A 56 -1.18 -8.50 6.09
C ALA A 56 -2.64 -8.14 5.78
N PHE A 57 -3.45 -8.16 6.82
CA PHE A 57 -4.77 -7.54 6.86
C PHE A 57 -4.66 -6.17 7.52
N PHE A 58 -5.38 -5.18 7.00
CA PHE A 58 -5.44 -3.83 7.55
C PHE A 58 -6.90 -3.40 7.77
N PHE A 59 -7.10 -2.62 8.83
CA PHE A 59 -8.38 -2.05 9.23
C PHE A 59 -8.18 -0.59 9.61
N LEU A 60 -8.94 0.30 9.00
CA LEU A 60 -8.96 1.73 9.30
C LEU A 60 -10.34 2.12 9.83
N ASP A 61 -10.40 2.60 11.07
CA ASP A 61 -11.59 3.23 11.64
C ASP A 61 -11.65 4.71 11.22
N PHE A 62 -12.75 5.11 10.58
CA PHE A 62 -12.92 6.47 10.09
C PHE A 62 -13.23 7.48 11.19
N LEU A 63 -13.83 7.02 12.31
CA LEU A 63 -14.19 7.92 13.40
C LEU A 63 -12.96 8.39 14.17
N THR A 64 -12.07 7.46 14.51
CA THR A 64 -10.87 7.77 15.32
C THR A 64 -9.61 8.00 14.48
N GLY A 65 -9.62 7.61 13.21
CA GLY A 65 -8.41 7.54 12.38
C GLY A 65 -7.45 6.42 12.80
N GLN A 66 -7.87 5.51 13.69
CA GLN A 66 -7.04 4.40 14.12
C GLN A 66 -6.87 3.41 12.97
N LEU A 67 -5.61 3.21 12.59
CA LEU A 67 -5.19 2.23 11.60
C LEU A 67 -4.50 1.08 12.29
N LYS A 68 -5.01 -0.13 12.08
CA LYS A 68 -4.43 -1.37 12.58
C LYS A 68 -4.10 -2.29 11.43
N GLY A 69 -3.02 -3.04 11.57
CA GLY A 69 -2.68 -4.11 10.67
C GLY A 69 -2.28 -5.37 11.43
N ALA A 70 -2.41 -6.53 10.80
CA ALA A 70 -1.97 -7.77 11.39
C ALA A 70 -1.53 -8.79 10.34
N VAL A 71 -0.55 -9.62 10.69
CA VAL A 71 -0.11 -10.78 9.91
C VAL A 71 -0.44 -12.04 10.70
N LEU A 72 -1.02 -13.02 10.02
CA LEU A 72 -1.33 -14.33 10.60
C LEU A 72 -0.06 -15.10 10.96
N SER A 73 -0.11 -15.89 12.03
CA SER A 73 0.91 -16.91 12.26
C SER A 73 0.73 -18.08 11.29
N ASN A 74 1.84 -18.68 10.84
CA ASN A 74 1.81 -19.95 10.12
C ASN A 74 1.85 -21.18 11.07
N GLN A 75 1.98 -20.97 12.38
CA GLN A 75 2.12 -22.03 13.37
C GLN A 75 0.97 -22.07 14.38
N THR A 76 0.37 -20.92 14.69
CA THR A 76 -0.72 -20.80 15.65
C THR A 76 -1.98 -20.28 14.98
N ARG A 77 -3.14 -20.50 15.60
CA ARG A 77 -4.44 -20.01 15.11
C ARG A 77 -4.69 -18.55 15.52
N ASN A 78 -3.65 -17.71 15.49
CA ASN A 78 -3.68 -16.34 15.99
C ASN A 78 -2.92 -15.38 15.04
N PHE A 79 -3.17 -14.08 15.19
CA PHE A 79 -2.28 -13.05 14.65
C PHE A 79 -0.96 -13.03 15.41
N GLN A 80 0.13 -12.85 14.66
CA GLN A 80 1.48 -12.85 15.21
C GLN A 80 2.10 -11.46 15.21
N THR A 81 2.04 -10.78 14.07
CA THR A 81 2.58 -9.43 13.92
C THR A 81 1.43 -8.45 13.90
N VAL A 82 1.50 -7.39 14.70
CA VAL A 82 0.46 -6.37 14.79
C VAL A 82 1.09 -5.00 14.55
N TYR A 83 0.39 -4.17 13.78
CA TYR A 83 0.79 -2.82 13.43
C TYR A 83 -0.26 -1.80 13.88
N GLU A 84 0.19 -0.62 14.28
CA GLU A 84 -0.70 0.48 14.65
C GLU A 84 -0.19 1.83 14.12
N ALA A 85 -1.11 2.70 13.71
CA ALA A 85 -0.88 4.12 13.44
C ALA A 85 -2.17 4.92 13.68
N ASN A 86 -2.06 6.24 13.72
CA ASN A 86 -3.22 7.13 13.79
C ASN A 86 -3.16 8.10 12.61
N VAL A 87 -3.99 7.82 11.60
CA VAL A 87 -4.06 8.58 10.35
C VAL A 87 -4.48 10.03 10.60
N PHE A 88 -5.40 10.27 11.54
CA PHE A 88 -5.87 11.61 11.82
C PHE A 88 -4.78 12.46 12.52
N ALA A 89 -4.04 11.85 13.45
CA ALA A 89 -2.91 12.50 14.10
C ALA A 89 -1.82 12.84 13.09
N ASP A 90 -1.44 11.87 12.25
CA ASP A 90 -0.43 12.06 11.20
C ASP A 90 -0.87 13.13 10.18
N LEU A 91 -2.14 13.11 9.76
CA LEU A 91 -2.73 14.11 8.87
C LEU A 91 -2.63 15.51 9.48
N THR A 92 -2.95 15.64 10.77
CA THR A 92 -2.86 16.94 11.47
C THR A 92 -1.43 17.46 11.47
N THR A 93 -0.44 16.60 11.74
CA THR A 93 0.98 16.97 11.66
C THR A 93 1.38 17.39 10.25
N VAL A 94 0.94 16.67 9.21
CA VAL A 94 1.22 17.01 7.81
C VAL A 94 0.59 18.35 7.42
N ILE A 95 -0.65 18.60 7.82
CA ILE A 95 -1.35 19.87 7.55
C ILE A 95 -0.62 21.03 8.21
N GLN A 96 -0.20 20.88 9.47
CA GLN A 96 0.56 21.92 10.18
C GLN A 96 1.89 22.23 9.47
N ALA A 97 2.61 21.21 9.02
CA ALA A 97 3.84 21.39 8.25
C ALA A 97 3.59 22.12 6.92
N LYS A 98 2.58 21.68 6.14
CA LYS A 98 2.22 22.33 4.87
C LYS A 98 1.72 23.77 5.06
N ASN A 99 0.97 24.06 6.12
CA ASN A 99 0.52 25.41 6.43
C ASN A 99 1.68 26.33 6.82
N ALA A 100 2.72 25.81 7.49
CA ALA A 100 3.93 26.58 7.74
C ALA A 100 4.66 26.95 6.43
N GLU A 101 4.73 26.03 5.47
CA GLU A 101 5.26 26.30 4.13
C GLU A 101 4.42 27.33 3.36
N ILE A 102 3.09 27.23 3.43
CA ILE A 102 2.15 28.19 2.84
C ILE A 102 2.34 29.57 3.46
N ALA A 103 2.52 29.67 4.78
CA ALA A 103 2.75 30.94 5.46
C ALA A 103 4.05 31.61 5.00
N GLN A 104 5.12 30.83 4.81
CA GLN A 104 6.39 31.32 4.26
C GLN A 104 6.24 31.79 2.80
N ALA A 105 5.55 31.01 1.96
CA ALA A 105 5.25 31.42 0.58
C ALA A 105 4.40 32.69 0.53
N ASN A 106 3.37 32.79 1.37
CA ASN A 106 2.50 33.96 1.47
C ASN A 106 3.28 35.21 1.92
N ALA A 107 4.28 35.08 2.79
CA ALA A 107 5.16 36.19 3.17
C ALA A 107 5.97 36.72 1.97
N GLN A 108 6.34 35.86 1.02
CA GLN A 108 7.00 36.26 -0.23
C GLN A 108 6.01 36.90 -1.21
N LEU A 109 4.83 36.31 -1.40
CA LEU A 109 3.80 36.80 -2.32
C LEU A 109 3.28 38.20 -1.93
N ARG A 110 3.20 38.48 -0.63
CA ARG A 110 2.88 39.82 -0.11
C ARG A 110 3.87 40.90 -0.59
N ARG A 111 5.13 40.54 -0.86
CA ARG A 111 6.13 41.47 -1.40
C ARG A 111 5.96 41.71 -2.90
N THR A 112 5.49 40.71 -3.63
CA THR A 112 5.29 40.77 -5.09
C THR A 112 3.89 41.22 -5.50
N GLY A 113 2.99 41.45 -4.54
CA GLY A 113 1.59 41.81 -4.79
C GLY A 113 0.74 40.67 -5.35
N ALA A 114 1.22 39.42 -5.28
CA ALA A 114 0.49 38.24 -5.74
C ALA A 114 -0.52 37.77 -4.68
N PRO A 115 -1.65 37.14 -5.07
CA PRO A 115 -2.66 36.67 -4.13
C PRO A 115 -2.11 35.58 -3.20
N PRO A 116 -2.50 35.56 -1.91
CA PRO A 116 -2.05 34.54 -0.97
C PRO A 116 -2.66 33.18 -1.31
N ARG A 117 -1.87 32.13 -1.08
CA ARG A 117 -2.31 30.73 -1.14
C ARG A 117 -3.19 30.43 0.08
N PRO A 118 -4.31 29.71 -0.09
CA PRO A 118 -5.17 29.32 1.01
C PRO A 118 -4.48 28.29 1.91
N GLU A 119 -4.72 28.38 3.22
CA GLU A 119 -4.28 27.37 4.18
C GLU A 119 -5.20 26.14 4.14
N ILE A 120 -4.63 24.98 4.44
CA ILE A 120 -5.35 23.72 4.50
C ILE A 120 -6.00 23.62 5.88
N GLN A 121 -7.32 23.45 5.91
CA GLN A 121 -8.07 23.29 7.15
C GLN A 121 -8.02 21.85 7.64
N ILE A 122 -7.90 21.65 8.95
CA ILE A 122 -8.00 20.32 9.55
C ILE A 122 -9.46 19.87 9.46
N PRO A 123 -9.75 18.73 8.80
CA PRO A 123 -11.12 18.27 8.62
C PRO A 123 -11.73 17.92 9.98
N GLN A 124 -12.91 18.48 10.27
CA GLN A 124 -13.67 18.17 11.48
C GLN A 124 -14.38 16.81 11.37
N SER A 125 -14.71 16.41 10.15
CA SER A 125 -15.31 15.11 9.81
C SER A 125 -14.48 14.47 8.68
N PRO A 126 -13.33 13.84 9.01
CA PRO A 126 -12.44 13.25 8.01
C PRO A 126 -13.16 12.17 7.20
N ASN A 127 -12.85 12.11 5.90
CA ASN A 127 -13.39 11.06 5.02
C ASN A 127 -12.25 10.34 4.30
N TYR A 128 -12.05 9.07 4.65
CA TYR A 128 -10.90 8.30 4.23
C TYR A 128 -11.20 7.31 3.10
N LEU A 129 -10.23 7.16 2.20
CA LEU A 129 -10.11 6.04 1.28
C LEU A 129 -8.78 5.34 1.55
N MET A 130 -8.74 4.02 1.38
CA MET A 130 -7.55 3.23 1.69
C MET A 130 -7.34 2.17 0.62
N VAL A 131 -6.09 1.96 0.18
CA VAL A 131 -5.68 0.87 -0.71
C VAL A 131 -4.26 0.43 -0.40
N THR A 132 -3.92 -0.81 -0.73
CA THR A 132 -2.55 -1.33 -0.69
C THR A 132 -1.93 -1.33 -2.08
N GLY A 133 -0.61 -1.21 -2.13
CA GLY A 133 0.16 -1.35 -3.36
C GLY A 133 1.54 -1.92 -3.09
N VAL A 134 2.11 -2.60 -4.08
CA VAL A 134 3.46 -3.17 -3.97
C VAL A 134 4.50 -2.07 -4.14
N ALA A 135 5.48 -2.01 -3.24
CA ALA A 135 6.66 -1.17 -3.40
C ALA A 135 7.93 -1.95 -3.10
N ASP A 136 8.87 -1.96 -4.05
CA ASP A 136 10.20 -2.50 -3.85
C ASP A 136 11.10 -1.44 -3.19
N ILE A 137 10.83 -1.19 -1.91
CA ILE A 137 11.66 -0.31 -1.09
C ILE A 137 12.98 -1.04 -0.81
N ARG A 138 14.11 -0.41 -1.15
CA ARG A 138 15.45 -0.99 -0.98
C ARG A 138 15.61 -1.57 0.43
N ARG A 139 15.72 -2.89 0.50
CA ARG A 139 16.03 -3.64 1.70
C ARG A 139 17.55 -3.56 1.88
N GLY A 140 18.02 -2.73 2.80
CA GLY A 140 19.45 -2.68 3.13
C GLY A 140 19.96 -4.06 3.59
N PRO A 141 21.29 -4.24 3.74
CA PRO A 141 21.89 -5.48 4.28
C PRO A 141 21.52 -5.77 5.74
N SER A 142 20.53 -5.07 6.29
CA SER A 142 20.08 -5.15 7.67
C SER A 142 19.48 -6.51 7.97
N VAL A 143 20.10 -7.20 8.93
CA VAL A 143 19.52 -8.34 9.64
C VAL A 143 18.44 -7.80 10.58
N GLY A 144 17.20 -8.26 10.46
CA GLY A 144 16.08 -7.87 11.34
C GLY A 144 14.90 -7.24 10.60
N VAL A 145 14.37 -6.14 11.14
CA VAL A 145 13.17 -5.49 10.61
C VAL A 145 13.50 -4.76 9.30
N ARG A 146 12.83 -5.15 8.22
CA ARG A 146 12.95 -4.61 6.86
C ARG A 146 11.60 -4.10 6.35
N PRO A 147 11.58 -3.24 5.32
CA PRO A 147 10.33 -2.92 4.64
C PRO A 147 9.67 -4.16 4.03
N GLY A 148 8.38 -4.33 4.27
CA GLY A 148 7.54 -5.32 3.60
C GLY A 148 7.34 -4.99 2.11
N GLN A 149 6.73 -5.91 1.36
CA GLN A 149 6.43 -5.72 -0.07
C GLN A 149 5.29 -4.73 -0.32
N THR A 150 4.47 -4.42 0.69
CA THR A 150 3.32 -3.53 0.58
C THR A 150 3.55 -2.19 1.25
N MET A 151 3.12 -1.13 0.58
CA MET A 151 2.78 0.16 1.16
C MET A 151 1.26 0.29 1.28
N LEU A 152 0.82 0.96 2.33
CA LEU A 152 -0.58 1.25 2.55
C LEU A 152 -0.84 2.73 2.28
N TYR A 153 -1.68 3.03 1.32
CA TYR A 153 -2.06 4.38 0.91
C TYR A 153 -3.39 4.74 1.54
N VAL A 154 -3.44 5.86 2.25
CA VAL A 154 -4.65 6.39 2.88
C VAL A 154 -4.86 7.82 2.41
N ALA A 155 -5.93 8.06 1.67
CA ALA A 155 -6.32 9.39 1.22
C ALA A 155 -7.37 9.96 2.16
N GLU A 156 -7.18 11.20 2.61
CA GLU A 156 -8.24 12.00 3.21
C GLU A 156 -8.82 12.94 2.14
N THR A 157 -10.10 12.75 1.83
CA THR A 157 -10.72 13.30 0.62
C THR A 157 -11.15 14.76 0.75
N ASN A 158 -11.36 15.29 1.97
CA ASN A 158 -11.69 16.70 2.15
C ASN A 158 -10.48 17.60 1.94
N THR A 159 -9.29 17.15 2.33
CA THR A 159 -8.02 17.86 2.19
C THR A 159 -7.28 17.49 0.91
N GLY A 160 -7.57 16.32 0.33
CA GLY A 160 -6.85 15.76 -0.81
C GLY A 160 -5.44 15.29 -0.48
N ILE A 161 -5.12 15.12 0.81
CA ILE A 161 -3.84 14.60 1.27
C ILE A 161 -3.86 13.08 1.23
N VAL A 162 -2.80 12.49 0.67
CA VAL A 162 -2.56 11.05 0.68
C VAL A 162 -1.37 10.78 1.58
N LEU A 163 -1.58 9.97 2.62
CA LEU A 163 -0.56 9.42 3.51
C LEU A 163 -0.17 8.02 3.03
N VAL A 164 1.12 7.71 3.08
CA VAL A 164 1.65 6.40 2.69
C VAL A 164 2.37 5.80 3.88
N TYR A 165 1.97 4.61 4.28
CA TYR A 165 2.54 3.87 5.39
C TYR A 165 3.39 2.72 4.90
N MET A 166 4.61 2.65 5.40
CA MET A 166 5.51 1.51 5.25
C MET A 166 5.16 0.44 6.28
N VAL A 167 5.07 -0.81 5.84
CA VAL A 167 4.85 -1.97 6.70
C VAL A 167 6.20 -2.54 7.14
N PRO A 168 6.61 -2.39 8.41
CA PRO A 168 7.84 -3.02 8.91
C PRO A 168 7.65 -4.53 9.06
N TRP A 169 8.64 -5.31 8.67
CA TRP A 169 8.55 -6.77 8.62
C TRP A 169 9.82 -7.46 9.10
N SER A 170 9.71 -8.53 9.91
CA SER A 170 10.85 -9.40 10.25
C SER A 170 10.51 -10.85 9.90
N PRO A 171 11.09 -11.40 8.82
CA PRO A 171 10.91 -12.80 8.46
C PRO A 171 11.45 -13.75 9.53
N GLU A 172 12.51 -13.35 10.23
CA GLU A 172 13.12 -14.14 11.30
C GLU A 172 12.11 -14.35 12.42
N ARG A 173 11.46 -13.27 12.88
CA ARG A 173 10.42 -13.37 13.90
C ARG A 173 9.21 -14.14 13.41
N HIS A 174 8.76 -13.89 12.18
CA HIS A 174 7.65 -14.63 11.58
C HIS A 174 7.90 -16.14 11.56
N SER A 175 9.05 -16.56 11.03
CA SER A 175 9.44 -17.97 10.93
C SER A 175 9.63 -18.63 12.31
N ALA A 176 10.12 -17.88 13.30
CA ALA A 176 10.25 -18.34 14.69
C ALA A 176 8.93 -18.25 15.48
N ASN A 177 7.83 -17.82 14.84
CA ASN A 177 6.54 -17.56 15.48
C ASN A 177 6.62 -16.66 16.73
N GLN A 178 7.58 -15.73 16.75
CA GLN A 178 7.72 -14.76 17.82
C GLN A 178 6.76 -13.58 17.60
N PRO A 179 5.91 -13.23 18.59
CA PRO A 179 5.03 -12.07 18.47
C PRO A 179 5.82 -10.78 18.21
N PHE A 180 5.28 -9.90 17.38
CA PHE A 180 5.92 -8.64 17.02
C PHE A 180 4.89 -7.51 16.91
N ALA A 181 4.99 -6.50 17.77
CA ALA A 181 4.15 -5.31 17.72
C ALA A 181 5.03 -4.09 17.41
N THR A 182 4.66 -3.33 16.40
CA THR A 182 5.44 -2.17 15.94
C THR A 182 4.53 -1.18 15.22
N PRO A 183 4.78 0.13 15.28
CA PRO A 183 3.96 1.08 14.53
C PRO A 183 4.13 0.88 13.01
N LEU A 184 3.08 1.20 12.24
CA LEU A 184 3.25 1.51 10.83
C LEU A 184 4.03 2.82 10.73
N GLN A 185 4.98 2.90 9.82
CA GLN A 185 5.80 4.09 9.67
C GLN A 185 5.23 4.97 8.57
N LEU A 186 4.87 6.22 8.90
CA LEU A 186 4.54 7.21 7.90
C LEU A 186 5.76 7.43 7.01
N TRP A 187 5.64 7.05 5.75
CA TRP A 187 6.72 7.07 4.77
C TRP A 187 6.72 8.35 3.93
N ALA A 188 5.53 8.76 3.49
CA ALA A 188 5.33 9.96 2.71
C ALA A 188 3.92 10.52 2.92
N ALA A 189 3.76 11.82 2.72
CA ALA A 189 2.46 12.46 2.66
C ALA A 189 2.47 13.63 1.68
N GLU A 190 1.48 13.70 0.79
CA GLU A 190 1.40 14.77 -0.21
C GLU A 190 -0.05 15.16 -0.51
N GLN A 191 -0.28 16.44 -0.87
CA GLN A 191 -1.59 16.91 -1.28
C GLN A 191 -1.73 16.78 -2.80
N PHE A 192 -2.57 15.86 -3.26
CA PHE A 192 -2.78 15.60 -4.68
C PHE A 192 -3.91 16.42 -5.30
N SER A 193 -4.79 16.96 -4.48
CA SER A 193 -5.87 17.84 -4.93
C SER A 193 -6.13 18.92 -3.89
N SER A 194 -6.13 20.18 -4.31
CA SER A 194 -6.73 21.25 -3.52
C SER A 194 -8.24 21.19 -3.75
N VAL A 195 -8.97 20.47 -2.90
CA VAL A 195 -10.43 20.48 -3.01
C VAL A 195 -10.90 21.86 -2.58
N VAL A 196 -11.24 22.69 -3.57
CA VAL A 196 -12.17 23.81 -3.36
C VAL A 196 -13.51 23.13 -3.11
N LEU A 197 -13.98 23.14 -1.87
CA LEU A 197 -15.33 22.70 -1.55
C LEU A 197 -16.27 23.39 -2.55
N ARG A 198 -16.97 22.62 -3.37
CA ARG A 198 -18.04 23.15 -4.21
C ARG A 198 -19.11 23.55 -3.21
N THR A 199 -19.26 24.85 -2.95
CA THR A 199 -20.42 25.37 -2.24
C THR A 199 -21.64 24.91 -3.03
N GLU A 200 -22.41 24.00 -2.46
CA GLU A 200 -23.81 23.78 -2.86
C GLU A 200 -24.67 24.98 -2.44
#